data_AF-A0A9P9XWM6-F1
#
_entry.id   AF-A0A9P9XWM6-F1
#
_cell.length_a   1.000
_cell.length_b   1.000
_cell.length_c   1.000
_cell.angle_alpha   90.00
_cell.angle_beta   90.00
_cell.angle_gamma   90.00
#
_symmetry.space_group_name_H-M   'P 1'
#
loop_
_entity.id
_entity.type
_entity.pdbx_description
1 polymer ?
#
loop_
_entity_poly.entity_id
_entity_poly.type
_entity_poly.pdbx_seq_one_letter_code
_entity_poly.pdbx_strand_id
1 'polypeptide(L)'
;MTWIPRFITFTGLVLLAHAGYSAQEHAALASATAQHSNQAGTSTSLPIDISIETIVATMAVCIGLVLNTPNLRPIQWNVWAGKIEREGAEGFRDSSGAVEKDYRGNPFGTLESRPGFVDIRKQRREFAEWAKSGST
;
A
#
# COMPACT_ATOMS: atom_id res chain seq x y z
N MET A 1 -5.63 12.00 -2.35
CA MET A 1 -4.42 12.02 -3.19
C MET A 1 -3.26 11.43 -2.39
N THR A 2 -2.79 10.25 -2.76
CA THR A 2 -1.76 9.46 -2.05
C THR A 2 -0.32 9.83 -2.43
N TRP A 3 -0.10 11.00 -3.04
CA TRP A 3 1.20 11.37 -3.60
C TRP A 3 2.19 11.86 -2.54
N ILE A 4 1.70 12.58 -1.52
CA ILE A 4 2.53 13.09 -0.42
C ILE A 4 3.21 11.96 0.37
N PRO A 5 2.48 10.94 0.89
CA PRO A 5 3.14 9.87 1.64
C PRO A 5 4.10 9.06 0.77
N ARG A 6 3.78 8.82 -0.50
CA ARG A 6 4.69 8.16 -1.45
C ARG A 6 5.96 8.97 -1.70
N PHE A 7 5.84 10.29 -1.84
CA PHE A 7 6.97 11.19 -2.00
C PHE A 7 7.86 11.21 -0.74
N ILE A 8 7.26 11.23 0.45
CA ILE A 8 7.97 11.14 1.72
C ILE A 8 8.73 9.82 1.81
N THR A 9 8.07 8.68 1.52
CA THR A 9 8.74 7.36 1.54
C THR A 9 9.88 7.30 0.53
N PHE A 10 9.66 7.78 -0.69
CA PHE A 10 10.69 7.81 -1.73
C PHE A 10 11.91 8.65 -1.31
N THR A 11 11.67 9.87 -0.84
CA THR A 11 12.73 10.76 -0.37
C THR A 11 13.47 10.16 0.83
N GLY A 12 12.74 9.56 1.78
CA GLY A 12 13.33 8.86 2.92
C GLY A 12 14.22 7.68 2.50
N LEU A 13 13.81 6.89 1.51
CA LEU A 13 14.62 5.79 0.97
C LEU A 13 15.90 6.29 0.28
N VAL A 14 15.82 7.38 -0.48
CA VAL A 14 16.99 8.01 -1.11
C VAL A 14 17.97 8.51 -0.05
N LEU A 15 17.48 9.20 0.98
CA LEU A 15 18.31 9.66 2.10
C LEU A 15 18.94 8.50 2.88
N LEU A 16 18.19 7.41 3.09
CA LEU A 16 18.70 6.24 3.79
C LEU A 16 19.80 5.53 3.00
N ALA A 17 19.64 5.42 1.67
CA ALA A 17 20.67 4.89 0.79
C ALA A 17 21.91 5.80 0.79
N HIS A 18 21.73 7.12 0.81
CA HIS A 18 22.82 8.08 0.89
C HIS A 18 23.60 7.93 2.19
N ALA A 19 22.93 7.90 3.36
CA ALA A 19 23.58 7.72 4.65
C ALA A 19 24.31 6.37 4.74
N GLY A 20 23.74 5.29 4.17
CA GLY A 20 24.38 3.99 4.07
C GLY A 20 25.65 4.01 3.20
N TYR A 21 25.64 4.76 2.10
CA TYR A 21 26.81 4.97 1.26
C TYR A 21 27.90 5.76 2.01
N SER A 22 27.54 6.85 2.69
CA SER A 22 28.47 7.63 3.54
C SER A 22 29.12 6.78 4.63
N ALA A 23 28.35 5.89 5.28
CA ALA A 23 28.88 4.95 6.27
C ALA A 23 29.88 3.97 5.64
N GLN A 24 29.61 3.48 4.43
CA GLN A 24 30.49 2.57 3.70
C GLN A 24 31.80 3.25 3.29
N GLU A 25 31.75 4.47 2.76
CA GLU A 25 32.96 5.24 2.44
C GLU A 25 33.80 5.51 3.70
N HIS A 26 33.16 5.91 4.79
CA HIS A 26 33.84 6.12 6.07
C HIS A 26 34.53 4.84 6.57
N ALA A 27 33.84 3.69 6.52
CA ALA A 27 34.42 2.41 6.91
C ALA A 27 35.57 1.96 5.97
N ALA A 28 35.45 2.20 4.66
CA ALA A 28 36.50 1.89 3.69
C ALA A 28 37.77 2.73 3.91
N LEU A 29 37.61 4.04 4.16
CA LEU A 29 38.73 4.92 4.47
C LEU A 29 39.37 4.61 5.83
N ALA A 30 38.56 4.35 6.85
CA ALA A 30 39.04 3.96 8.17
C ALA A 30 39.85 2.67 8.12
N SER A 31 39.36 1.66 7.41
CA SER A 31 40.07 0.39 7.23
C SER A 31 41.36 0.55 6.42
N ALA A 32 41.33 1.29 5.30
CA ALA A 32 42.54 1.57 4.50
C ALA A 32 43.61 2.31 5.31
N THR A 33 43.20 3.28 6.14
CA THR A 33 44.12 4.05 7.00
C THR A 33 44.72 3.16 8.09
N ALA A 34 43.92 2.31 8.73
CA ALA A 34 44.38 1.36 9.74
C ALA A 34 45.31 0.26 9.19
N GLN A 35 45.27 -0.02 7.88
CA GLN A 35 46.25 -0.89 7.23
C GLN A 35 47.59 -0.18 6.98
N HIS A 36 47.58 1.14 6.79
CA HIS A 36 48.77 1.92 6.44
C HIS A 36 49.48 2.49 7.68
N SER A 37 48.73 2.81 8.74
CA SER A 37 49.29 3.10 10.05
C SER A 37 49.37 1.80 10.84
N ASN A 38 50.56 1.40 11.31
CA ASN A 38 50.74 0.26 12.23
C ASN A 38 50.02 0.43 13.60
N GLN A 39 49.02 1.32 13.69
CA GLN A 39 48.13 1.47 14.83
C GLN A 39 47.01 0.43 14.73
N ALA A 40 47.28 -0.74 15.29
CA ALA A 40 46.24 -1.72 15.57
C ALA A 40 45.16 -1.10 16.49
N GLY A 41 43.95 -0.90 15.94
CA GLY A 41 42.73 -0.87 16.74
C GLY A 41 42.25 0.47 17.30
N THR A 42 42.35 1.59 16.56
CA THR A 42 41.45 2.72 16.86
C THR A 42 40.05 2.39 16.34
N SER A 43 39.12 2.12 17.25
CA SER A 43 37.70 2.00 16.94
C SER A 43 37.20 3.33 16.35
N THR A 44 37.13 3.45 15.03
CA THR A 44 36.57 4.62 14.36
C THR A 44 35.05 4.56 14.52
N SER A 45 34.53 5.16 15.58
CA SER A 45 33.08 5.28 15.78
C SER A 45 32.47 6.02 14.59
N LEU A 46 31.24 5.65 14.22
CA LEU A 46 30.53 6.31 13.13
C LEU A 46 30.35 7.80 13.47
N PRO A 47 30.61 8.72 12.53
CA PRO A 47 30.34 10.13 12.72
C PRO A 47 28.89 10.37 13.13
N ILE A 48 28.69 11.34 14.04
CA ILE A 48 27.37 11.68 14.57
C ILE A 48 26.41 12.15 13.46
N ASP A 49 26.93 12.82 12.44
CA ASP A 49 26.17 13.31 11.29
C ASP A 49 25.48 12.16 10.55
N ILE A 50 26.26 11.15 10.12
CA ILE A 50 25.76 9.94 9.46
C ILE A 50 24.73 9.21 10.34
N SER A 51 24.94 9.21 11.66
CA SER A 51 24.01 8.59 12.61
C SER A 51 22.66 9.33 12.64
N ILE A 52 22.68 10.67 12.70
CA ILE A 52 21.47 11.50 12.71
C ILE A 52 20.74 11.38 11.36
N GLU A 53 21.46 11.47 10.24
CA GLU A 53 20.89 11.30 8.89
C GLU A 53 20.16 9.96 8.76
N THR A 54 20.79 8.87 9.23
CA THR A 54 20.20 7.53 9.20
C THR A 54 18.91 7.45 10.04
N ILE A 55 18.91 8.03 11.24
CA ILE A 55 17.73 8.06 12.12
C ILE A 55 16.59 8.85 11.47
N VAL A 56 16.88 10.04 10.96
CA VAL A 56 15.89 10.91 10.31
C VAL A 56 15.33 10.27 9.05
N ALA A 57 16.19 9.69 8.21
CA ALA A 57 15.77 8.97 7.01
C ALA A 57 14.88 7.77 7.36
N THR A 58 15.24 7.00 8.38
CA THR A 58 14.45 5.86 8.87
C THR A 58 13.07 6.32 9.38
N MET A 59 13.03 7.39 10.17
CA MET A 59 11.77 7.97 10.64
C MET A 59 10.89 8.43 9.47
N ALA A 60 11.46 9.10 8.47
CA ALA A 60 10.72 9.55 7.29
C ALA A 60 10.13 8.37 6.52
N VAL A 61 10.89 7.28 6.33
CA VAL A 61 10.38 6.05 5.70
C VAL A 61 9.23 5.45 6.50
N CYS A 62 9.38 5.31 7.82
CA CYS A 62 8.33 4.78 8.69
C CYS A 62 7.05 5.63 8.62
N ILE A 63 7.18 6.95 8.69
CA ILE A 63 6.05 7.89 8.59
C ILE A 63 5.37 7.76 7.23
N GLY A 64 6.15 7.77 6.13
CA GLY A 64 5.61 7.64 4.78
C GLY A 64 4.88 6.32 4.56
N LEU A 65 5.40 5.21 5.09
CA LEU A 65 4.75 3.89 5.04
C LEU A 65 3.44 3.87 5.83
N VAL A 66 3.44 4.36 7.07
CA VAL A 66 2.24 4.40 7.92
C VAL A 66 1.15 5.26 7.29
N LEU A 67 1.49 6.44 6.76
CA LEU A 67 0.54 7.33 6.09
C LEU A 67 0.02 6.79 4.75
N ASN A 68 0.72 5.84 4.13
CA ASN A 68 0.27 5.18 2.89
C ASN A 68 -0.64 3.97 3.15
N THR A 69 -0.89 3.61 4.41
CA THR A 69 -1.75 2.47 4.76
C THR A 69 -3.22 2.79 4.45
N PRO A 70 -4.01 1.84 3.91
CA PRO A 70 -5.44 2.05 3.73
C PRO A 70 -6.15 2.20 5.08
N ASN A 71 -7.30 2.89 5.07
CA ASN A 71 -8.10 3.05 6.27
C ASN A 71 -8.60 1.70 6.81
N LEU A 72 -8.61 1.57 8.14
CA LEU A 72 -9.13 0.37 8.79
C LEU A 72 -10.62 0.20 8.52
N ARG A 73 -11.02 -1.07 8.37
CA ARG A 73 -12.43 -1.44 8.20
C ARG A 73 -13.11 -1.53 9.56
N PRO A 74 -14.41 -1.20 9.64
CA PRO A 74 -15.18 -1.45 10.85
C PRO A 74 -15.18 -2.94 11.19
N ILE A 75 -14.95 -3.24 12.46
CA ILE A 75 -14.89 -4.62 12.99
C ILE A 75 -16.29 -5.25 13.01
N GLN A 76 -17.32 -4.43 13.24
CA GLN A 76 -18.70 -4.89 13.36
C GLN A 76 -19.31 -5.14 11.98
N TRP A 77 -19.82 -6.37 11.79
CA TRP A 77 -20.34 -6.82 10.51
C TRP A 77 -21.53 -6.00 10.01
N ASN A 78 -22.51 -5.71 10.86
CA ASN A 78 -23.69 -4.92 10.51
C ASN A 78 -23.31 -3.50 10.03
N VAL A 79 -22.29 -2.90 10.64
CA VAL A 79 -21.78 -1.58 10.24
C VAL A 79 -21.08 -1.66 8.88
N TRP A 80 -20.27 -2.70 8.67
CA TRP A 80 -19.58 -2.93 7.39
C TRP A 80 -20.56 -3.23 6.25
N ALA A 81 -21.52 -4.13 6.48
CA ALA A 81 -22.54 -4.51 5.51
C ALA A 81 -23.42 -3.32 5.12
N GLY A 82 -23.90 -2.54 6.11
CA GLY A 82 -24.67 -1.32 5.84
C GLY A 82 -23.87 -0.26 5.09
N LYS A 83 -22.55 -0.18 5.31
CA LYS A 83 -21.66 0.69 4.53
C LYS A 83 -21.54 0.22 3.09
N ILE A 84 -21.34 -1.07 2.85
CA ILE A 84 -21.27 -1.67 1.50
C ILE A 84 -22.57 -1.45 0.73
N GLU A 85 -23.73 -1.64 1.35
CA GLU A 85 -25.04 -1.46 0.72
C GLU A 85 -25.29 0.00 0.34
N ARG A 86 -24.92 0.95 1.21
CA ARG A 86 -25.13 2.39 0.97
C ARG A 86 -24.16 2.96 -0.07
N GLU A 87 -22.90 2.57 -0.01
CA GLU A 87 -21.82 3.19 -0.80
C GLU A 87 -21.47 2.38 -2.06
N GLY A 88 -21.95 1.15 -2.18
CA GLY A 88 -21.72 0.27 -3.33
C GLY A 88 -20.25 0.05 -3.62
N ALA A 89 -19.89 -0.27 -4.87
CA ALA A 89 -18.49 -0.31 -5.29
C ALA A 89 -17.87 1.09 -5.45
N GLU A 90 -18.69 2.13 -5.55
CA GLU A 90 -18.24 3.49 -5.82
C GLU A 90 -17.59 4.16 -4.61
N GLY A 91 -18.07 3.89 -3.40
CA GLY A 91 -17.44 4.41 -2.18
C GLY A 91 -16.17 3.69 -1.74
N PHE A 92 -15.81 2.59 -2.43
CA PHE A 92 -14.54 1.89 -2.24
C PHE A 92 -13.60 2.08 -3.42
N ARG A 93 -13.73 3.19 -4.16
CA ARG A 93 -12.73 3.53 -5.18
C ARG A 93 -11.54 4.17 -4.50
N ASP A 94 -10.35 3.65 -4.80
CA ASP A 94 -9.10 4.31 -4.45
C ASP A 94 -9.01 5.68 -5.17
N SER A 95 -8.12 6.54 -4.70
CA SER A 95 -7.73 7.81 -5.30
C SER A 95 -7.30 7.74 -6.77
N SER A 96 -7.11 6.54 -7.31
CA SER A 96 -6.83 6.23 -8.71
C SER A 96 -8.09 5.92 -9.55
N GLY A 97 -9.27 5.90 -8.93
CA GLY A 97 -10.54 5.54 -9.55
C GLY A 97 -10.76 4.03 -9.72
N ALA A 98 -9.78 3.19 -9.34
CA ALA A 98 -9.91 1.75 -9.29
C ALA A 98 -10.64 1.31 -8.01
N VAL A 99 -11.46 0.25 -8.09
CA VAL A 99 -12.06 -0.36 -6.90
C VAL A 99 -10.94 -0.90 -6.02
N GLU A 100 -11.00 -0.60 -4.72
CA GLU A 100 -10.05 -1.05 -3.71
C GLU A 100 -9.83 -2.55 -3.87
N LYS A 101 -8.56 -2.97 -3.96
CA LYS A 101 -8.18 -4.35 -4.28
C LYS A 101 -8.74 -5.38 -3.29
N ASP A 102 -9.02 -4.92 -2.06
CA ASP A 102 -9.57 -5.70 -0.97
C ASP A 102 -11.11 -5.59 -0.86
N TYR A 103 -11.77 -4.87 -1.76
CA TYR A 103 -13.23 -4.85 -1.83
C TYR A 103 -13.73 -6.23 -2.29
N ARG A 104 -14.33 -6.97 -1.35
CA ARG A 104 -14.91 -8.29 -1.63
C ARG A 104 -16.42 -8.25 -1.90
N GLY A 105 -17.01 -7.06 -2.01
CA GLY A 105 -18.45 -6.89 -2.17
C GLY A 105 -19.25 -7.41 -0.97
N ASN A 106 -20.56 -7.57 -1.13
CA ASN A 106 -21.41 -8.25 -0.17
C ASN A 106 -21.08 -9.76 -0.19
N PRO A 107 -20.50 -10.35 0.87
CA PRO A 107 -20.23 -11.79 0.88
C PRO A 107 -21.50 -12.64 0.99
N PHE A 108 -22.65 -12.05 1.36
CA PHE A 108 -23.95 -12.70 1.25
C PHE A 108 -24.61 -12.51 -0.11
N GLY A 109 -23.94 -11.86 -1.07
CA GLY A 109 -24.49 -11.66 -2.42
C GLY A 109 -24.88 -12.97 -3.10
N THR A 110 -24.20 -14.08 -2.82
CA THR A 110 -24.59 -15.42 -3.31
C THR A 110 -25.86 -15.95 -2.66
N LEU A 111 -26.08 -15.64 -1.38
CA LEU A 111 -27.28 -16.03 -0.64
C LEU A 111 -28.49 -15.16 -1.01
N GLU A 112 -28.27 -13.90 -1.37
CA GLU A 112 -29.32 -13.00 -1.87
C GLU A 112 -29.68 -13.31 -3.33
N SER A 113 -28.68 -13.44 -4.21
CA SER A 113 -28.91 -13.72 -5.64
C SER A 113 -29.38 -15.15 -5.90
N ARG A 114 -29.13 -16.08 -4.95
CA ARG A 114 -29.53 -17.49 -5.00
C ARG A 114 -29.36 -18.09 -6.41
N PRO A 115 -28.13 -18.08 -6.97
CA PRO A 115 -27.92 -18.43 -8.38
C PRO A 115 -28.42 -19.84 -8.73
N GLY A 116 -28.41 -20.77 -7.77
CA GLY A 116 -28.94 -22.13 -7.93
C GLY A 116 -30.48 -22.23 -7.97
N PHE A 117 -31.21 -21.18 -7.62
CA PHE A 117 -32.68 -21.15 -7.60
C PHE A 117 -33.25 -20.22 -8.69
N VAL A 118 -32.41 -19.76 -9.62
CA VAL A 118 -32.82 -18.90 -10.72
C VAL A 118 -33.69 -19.69 -11.70
N ASP A 119 -34.84 -19.12 -12.09
CA ASP A 119 -35.66 -19.68 -13.16
C ASP A 119 -35.01 -19.43 -14.53
N ILE A 120 -34.23 -20.41 -14.97
CA ILE A 120 -33.51 -20.40 -16.25
C ILE A 120 -34.48 -20.25 -17.43
N ARG A 121 -35.71 -20.79 -17.33
CA ARG A 121 -36.68 -20.75 -18.43
C ARG A 121 -37.28 -19.36 -18.59
N LYS A 122 -37.58 -18.71 -17.47
CA LYS A 122 -38.04 -17.32 -17.44
C LYS A 122 -36.97 -16.37 -18.00
N GLN A 123 -35.73 -16.47 -17.53
CA GLN A 123 -34.64 -15.61 -18.01
C GLN A 123 -34.37 -15.75 -19.51
N ARG A 124 -34.44 -16.97 -20.05
CA ARG A 124 -34.30 -17.21 -21.50
C ARG A 124 -35.40 -16.54 -22.32
N ARG A 125 -36.64 -16.53 -21.80
CA ARG A 125 -37.77 -15.87 -22.45
C ARG A 125 -37.62 -14.36 -22.44
N GLU A 126 -37.30 -13.78 -21.28
CA GLU A 126 -37.06 -12.34 -21.12
C GLU A 126 -35.93 -11.87 -22.05
N PHE A 127 -34.82 -12.61 -22.13
CA PHE A 127 -33.73 -12.31 -23.05
C PHE A 127 -34.17 -12.36 -24.52
N ALA A 128 -34.95 -13.39 -24.90
CA ALA A 128 -35.44 -13.51 -26.27
C ALA A 128 -36.45 -12.41 -26.66
N GLU A 129 -37.25 -11.93 -25.70
CA GLU A 129 -38.15 -10.79 -25.89
C GLU A 129 -37.37 -9.48 -26.01
N TRP A 130 -36.38 -9.26 -25.14
CA TRP A 130 -35.49 -8.10 -25.21
C TRP A 130 -34.69 -8.05 -26.52
N ALA A 131 -34.15 -9.17 -26.99
CA ALA A 131 -33.40 -9.22 -28.24
C ALA A 131 -34.29 -8.85 -29.45
N LYS A 132 -35.58 -9.21 -29.41
CA LYS A 132 -36.55 -8.84 -30.44
C LYS A 132 -36.94 -7.36 -30.36
N SER A 133 -37.01 -6.77 -29.17
CA SER A 133 -37.36 -5.35 -28.99
C SER A 133 -36.20 -4.39 -29.23
N GLY A 134 -34.94 -4.83 -29.07
CA GLY A 134 -33.74 -4.04 -29.37
C GLY A 134 -33.30 -4.07 -30.85
N SER A 135 -34.07 -4.71 -31.73
CA SER A 135 -33.78 -4.85 -33.17
C SER A 135 -34.42 -3.73 -34.03
N THR A 136 -34.64 -2.54 -33.47
CA THR A 136 -35.08 -1.32 -34.18
C THR A 136 -34.10 -0.19 -33.98
#